data_AF-A0A2R4TJZ0-F1
#
_entry.id   AF-A0A2R4TJZ0-F1
#
_cell.length_a   1.000
_cell.length_b   1.000
_cell.length_c   1.000
_cell.angle_alpha   90.00
_cell.angle_beta   90.00
_cell.angle_gamma   90.00
#
_symmetry.space_group_name_H-M   'P 1'
#
loop_
_entity.id
_entity.type
_entity.pdbx_description
1 polymer ?
#
loop_
_entity_poly.entity_id
_entity_poly.type
_entity_poly.pdbx_seq_one_letter_code
_entity_poly.pdbx_strand_id
1 'polypeptide(L)'
;MLDENEFSEHESESSTWIALADLMTGLMAIFLVMCMIIMTNQDRTRVLIIQSVEKAMKEQGIPVEIDPKTGDISIAESILFPYASAQLSPQGQYFLEEFIPVYSKVLFNDLSPEQLEQVSRIVVEGHGSRDNNTSADYAKNMTLSLNRANAVVQYVNNMQYFPAKLPFLLKLTPVGRGNIDAKDYDDASDRKVVFKFQFASELFNTTKDELVHSEKNNTKSTSIFPKPLPVSGTVRTFHSPAESIFCGFFIPSDENIPTSVRCYIRDEYKFNLPRLTDCPVQKNVSFTLWDDIAETQIRCNVADKVEQTIFANRNNKQQVLGYGEKIKAGGIECWSRGIGMTCTNSKGKSFSIDGNGINRTQ
;
A
#
# COMPACT_ATOMS: atom_id res chain seq x y z
N MET A 1 -32.20 -45.84 -59.13
CA MET A 1 -31.36 -44.65 -59.36
C MET A 1 -31.27 -43.96 -58.01
N LEU A 2 -30.11 -44.03 -57.37
CA LEU A 2 -29.84 -43.21 -56.18
C LEU A 2 -29.56 -41.80 -56.71
N ASP A 3 -30.24 -40.80 -56.18
CA ASP A 3 -30.15 -39.41 -56.61
C ASP A 3 -28.72 -38.89 -56.40
N GLU A 4 -28.00 -38.64 -57.50
CA GLU A 4 -26.65 -38.07 -57.48
C GLU A 4 -26.60 -36.69 -56.82
N ASN A 5 -27.73 -35.99 -56.71
CA ASN A 5 -27.84 -34.70 -56.04
C ASN A 5 -27.67 -34.79 -54.51
N GLU A 6 -28.15 -35.84 -53.85
CA GLU A 6 -28.11 -35.97 -52.38
C GLU A 6 -26.68 -36.26 -51.87
N PHE A 7 -25.86 -36.92 -52.70
CA PHE A 7 -24.45 -37.17 -52.40
C PHE A 7 -23.58 -35.90 -52.54
N SER A 8 -23.93 -35.02 -53.49
CA SER A 8 -23.22 -33.77 -53.75
C SER A 8 -23.42 -32.71 -52.65
N GLU A 9 -24.60 -32.67 -52.03
CA GLU A 9 -24.90 -31.74 -50.93
C GLU A 9 -24.13 -32.14 -49.66
N HIS A 10 -24.03 -33.42 -49.34
CA HIS A 10 -23.26 -33.92 -48.19
C HIS A 10 -21.74 -33.71 -48.32
N GLU A 11 -21.16 -33.83 -49.52
CA GLU A 11 -19.76 -33.47 -49.75
C GLU A 11 -19.52 -31.98 -49.52
N SER A 12 -20.43 -31.13 -49.98
CA SER A 12 -20.33 -29.68 -49.81
C SER A 12 -20.42 -29.26 -48.35
N GLU A 13 -21.34 -29.80 -47.56
CA GLU A 13 -21.41 -29.52 -46.13
C GLU A 13 -20.14 -30.00 -45.41
N SER A 14 -19.64 -31.19 -45.72
CA SER A 14 -18.41 -31.72 -45.13
C SER A 14 -17.21 -30.82 -45.42
N SER A 15 -17.08 -30.33 -46.66
CA SER A 15 -16.01 -29.41 -47.06
C SER A 15 -16.12 -28.07 -46.33
N THR A 16 -17.35 -27.62 -46.05
CA THR A 16 -17.63 -26.38 -45.31
C THR A 16 -17.27 -26.52 -43.82
N TRP A 17 -17.57 -27.68 -43.21
CA TRP A 17 -17.18 -27.98 -41.82
C TRP A 17 -15.68 -28.16 -41.65
N ILE A 18 -15.00 -28.76 -42.64
CA ILE A 18 -13.54 -28.88 -42.65
C ILE A 18 -12.91 -27.48 -42.74
N ALA A 19 -13.40 -26.60 -43.62
CA ALA A 19 -12.90 -25.23 -43.73
C ALA A 19 -13.14 -24.41 -42.44
N LEU A 20 -14.28 -24.62 -41.77
CA LEU A 20 -14.57 -24.00 -40.47
C LEU A 20 -13.61 -24.48 -39.38
N ALA A 21 -13.33 -25.79 -39.33
CA ALA A 21 -12.39 -26.37 -38.39
C ALA A 21 -10.97 -25.83 -38.61
N ASP A 22 -10.51 -25.72 -39.86
CA ASP A 22 -9.19 -25.19 -40.20
C ASP A 22 -9.01 -23.71 -39.85
N LEU A 23 -10.10 -22.92 -39.97
CA LEU A 23 -10.09 -21.53 -39.54
C LEU A 23 -9.93 -21.41 -38.01
N MET A 24 -10.57 -22.30 -37.25
CA MET A 24 -10.47 -22.34 -35.80
C MET A 24 -9.10 -22.86 -35.32
N THR A 25 -8.54 -23.89 -35.96
CA THR A 25 -7.18 -24.37 -35.64
C THR A 25 -6.13 -23.33 -35.98
N GLY A 26 -6.29 -22.61 -37.10
CA GLY A 26 -5.44 -21.49 -37.49
C GLY A 26 -5.47 -20.36 -36.46
N LEU A 27 -6.66 -19.99 -35.97
CA LEU A 27 -6.79 -18.97 -34.93
C LEU A 27 -6.20 -19.42 -33.59
N MET A 28 -6.37 -20.69 -33.20
CA MET A 28 -5.70 -21.24 -32.01
C MET A 28 -4.19 -21.21 -32.14
N ALA A 29 -3.63 -21.58 -33.30
CA ALA A 29 -2.19 -21.58 -33.52
C ALA A 29 -1.60 -20.17 -33.38
N ILE A 30 -2.24 -19.16 -33.98
CA ILE A 30 -1.83 -17.75 -33.86
C ILE A 30 -1.91 -17.30 -32.40
N PHE A 31 -3.00 -17.62 -31.70
CA PHE A 31 -3.17 -17.26 -30.30
C PHE A 31 -2.08 -17.89 -29.41
N LEU A 32 -1.79 -19.18 -29.59
CA LEU A 32 -0.73 -19.87 -28.84
C LEU A 32 0.65 -19.26 -29.10
N VAL A 33 0.97 -18.94 -30.36
CA VAL A 33 2.23 -18.28 -30.71
C VAL A 33 2.31 -16.89 -30.08
N MET A 34 1.24 -16.10 -30.13
CA MET A 34 1.19 -14.77 -29.52
C MET A 34 1.37 -14.86 -28.00
N CYS A 35 0.69 -15.80 -27.32
CA CYS A 35 0.86 -16.04 -25.89
C CYS A 35 2.30 -16.43 -25.53
N MET A 36 2.92 -17.32 -26.31
CA MET A 36 4.30 -17.76 -26.08
C MET A 36 5.30 -16.61 -26.25
N ILE A 37 5.10 -15.74 -27.26
CA ILE A 37 5.92 -14.54 -27.46
C ILE A 37 5.77 -13.57 -26.28
N ILE A 38 4.55 -13.35 -25.76
CA ILE A 38 4.34 -12.45 -24.62
C ILE A 38 5.02 -12.99 -23.35
N MET A 39 4.87 -14.29 -23.05
CA MET A 39 5.50 -14.91 -21.87
C MET A 39 7.04 -14.83 -21.94
N THR A 40 7.62 -15.17 -23.09
CA THR A 40 9.09 -15.16 -23.25
C THR A 40 9.70 -13.76 -23.21
N ASN A 41 8.98 -12.72 -23.63
CA ASN A 41 9.46 -11.34 -23.55
C ASN A 41 9.50 -10.81 -22.10
N GLN A 42 8.55 -11.21 -21.24
CA GLN A 42 8.56 -10.82 -19.83
C GLN A 42 9.80 -11.35 -19.10
N ASP A 43 10.12 -12.63 -19.27
CA ASP A 43 11.29 -13.25 -18.62
C ASP A 43 12.60 -12.63 -19.10
N ARG A 44 12.72 -12.35 -20.41
CA ARG A 44 13.90 -11.66 -20.96
C ARG A 44 14.06 -10.25 -20.39
N THR A 45 12.96 -9.51 -20.26
CA THR A 45 13.00 -8.14 -19.77
C THR A 45 13.49 -8.07 -18.32
N ARG A 46 13.02 -8.98 -17.46
CA ARG A 46 13.49 -9.09 -16.07
C ARG A 46 14.99 -9.32 -15.99
N VAL A 47 15.50 -10.26 -16.77
CA VAL A 47 16.95 -10.56 -16.81
C VAL A 47 17.77 -9.35 -17.23
N LEU A 48 17.31 -8.57 -18.22
CA LEU A 48 18.00 -7.35 -18.66
C LEU A 48 18.03 -6.26 -17.58
N ILE A 49 16.95 -6.11 -16.81
CA ILE A 49 16.90 -5.17 -15.68
C ILE A 49 17.95 -5.56 -14.62
N ILE A 50 17.98 -6.84 -14.25
CA ILE A 50 18.92 -7.38 -13.26
C ILE A 50 20.37 -7.16 -13.72
N GLN A 51 20.68 -7.49 -14.97
CA GLN A 51 22.02 -7.31 -15.54
C GLN A 51 22.44 -5.84 -15.58
N SER A 52 21.51 -4.92 -15.85
CA SER A 52 21.79 -3.48 -15.86
C SER A 52 22.19 -2.98 -14.48
N VAL A 53 21.46 -3.43 -13.45
CA VAL A 53 21.78 -3.11 -12.05
C VAL A 53 23.11 -3.73 -11.63
N GLU A 54 23.33 -5.01 -11.92
CA GLU A 54 24.56 -5.71 -11.56
C GLU A 54 25.79 -5.04 -12.18
N LYS A 55 25.70 -4.66 -13.45
CA LYS A 55 26.77 -3.96 -14.16
C LYS A 55 27.07 -2.61 -13.52
N ALA A 56 26.05 -1.80 -13.24
CA ALA A 56 26.23 -0.49 -12.64
C ALA A 56 26.85 -0.56 -11.23
N MET A 57 26.44 -1.55 -10.43
CA MET A 57 27.02 -1.76 -9.09
C MET A 57 28.49 -2.16 -9.16
N LYS A 58 28.84 -3.06 -10.10
CA LYS A 58 30.23 -3.48 -10.34
C LYS A 58 31.11 -2.32 -10.84
N GLU A 59 30.60 -1.50 -11.75
CA GLU A 59 31.33 -0.34 -12.29
C GLU A 59 31.61 0.73 -11.22
N GLN A 60 30.71 0.90 -10.25
CA GLN A 60 30.87 1.82 -9.13
C GLN A 60 31.61 1.20 -7.93
N GLY A 61 31.97 -0.10 -8.00
CA GLY A 61 32.68 -0.79 -6.93
C GLY A 61 31.89 -0.99 -5.64
N ILE A 62 30.55 -0.94 -5.70
CA ILE A 62 29.69 -1.06 -4.53
C ILE A 62 29.60 -2.55 -4.15
N PRO A 63 29.99 -2.96 -2.93
CA PRO A 63 30.01 -4.36 -2.52
C PRO A 63 28.60 -4.85 -2.19
N VAL A 64 27.90 -5.38 -3.20
CA VAL A 64 26.57 -5.98 -3.05
C VAL A 64 26.52 -7.39 -3.65
N GLU A 65 25.79 -8.28 -2.98
CA GLU A 65 25.46 -9.60 -3.51
C GLU A 65 24.11 -9.53 -4.23
N ILE A 66 24.09 -9.91 -5.51
CA ILE A 66 22.90 -9.85 -6.36
C ILE A 66 22.59 -11.27 -6.84
N ASP A 67 21.37 -11.73 -6.59
CA ASP A 67 20.90 -13.00 -7.15
C ASP A 67 20.62 -12.84 -8.66
N PRO A 68 21.29 -13.60 -9.56
CA PRO A 68 21.17 -13.44 -11.00
C PRO A 68 19.80 -13.90 -11.55
N LYS A 69 19.02 -14.65 -10.77
CA LYS A 69 17.69 -15.16 -11.14
C LYS A 69 16.59 -14.22 -10.67
N THR A 70 16.65 -13.76 -9.43
CA THR A 70 15.58 -12.93 -8.84
C THR A 70 15.86 -11.43 -8.91
N GLY A 71 17.14 -11.05 -8.98
CA GLY A 71 17.56 -9.64 -8.88
C GLY A 71 17.63 -9.13 -7.44
N ASP A 72 17.50 -10.01 -6.45
CA ASP A 72 17.51 -9.65 -5.04
C ASP A 72 18.90 -9.17 -4.64
N ILE A 73 18.98 -7.95 -4.11
CA ILE A 73 20.23 -7.34 -3.63
C ILE A 73 20.29 -7.51 -2.12
N SER A 74 21.19 -8.38 -1.64
CA SER A 74 21.35 -8.65 -0.22
C SER A 74 22.44 -7.78 0.39
N ILE A 75 22.11 -7.08 1.48
CA ILE A 75 23.04 -6.27 2.26
C ILE A 75 23.08 -6.83 3.69
N ALA A 76 24.27 -7.21 4.14
CA ALA A 76 24.46 -7.77 5.48
C ALA A 76 24.06 -6.76 6.57
N GLU A 77 23.47 -7.25 7.66
CA GLU A 77 23.13 -6.46 8.85
C GLU A 77 24.33 -5.65 9.34
N SER A 78 25.51 -6.28 9.41
CA SER A 78 26.73 -5.68 9.96
C SER A 78 27.19 -4.41 9.23
N ILE A 79 26.77 -4.22 7.97
CA ILE A 79 27.04 -3.01 7.19
C ILE A 79 26.07 -1.89 7.62
N LEU A 80 24.79 -2.22 7.75
CA LEU A 80 23.72 -1.22 7.93
C LEU A 80 23.43 -0.89 9.40
N PHE A 81 23.53 -1.87 10.30
CA PHE A 81 23.04 -1.77 11.67
C PHE A 81 24.03 -2.38 12.67
N PRO A 82 24.13 -1.81 13.89
CA PRO A 82 24.67 -2.53 15.02
C PRO A 82 23.81 -3.77 15.35
N TYR A 83 24.43 -4.76 15.99
CA TYR A 83 23.75 -5.97 16.44
C TYR A 83 22.51 -5.62 17.30
N ALA A 84 21.40 -6.33 17.05
CA ALA A 84 20.11 -6.15 17.72
C ALA A 84 19.51 -4.73 17.65
N SER A 85 20.01 -3.85 16.78
CA SER A 85 19.51 -2.48 16.60
C SER A 85 18.79 -2.31 15.27
N ALA A 86 17.82 -1.39 15.23
CA ALA A 86 17.20 -0.88 14.01
C ALA A 86 17.68 0.54 13.65
N GLN A 87 18.60 1.11 14.42
CA GLN A 87 19.20 2.41 14.12
C GLN A 87 20.38 2.22 13.17
N LEU A 88 20.35 2.91 12.03
CA LEU A 88 21.42 2.85 11.04
C LEU A 88 22.76 3.28 11.66
N SER A 89 23.79 2.47 11.42
CA SER A 89 25.17 2.83 11.77
C SER A 89 25.65 3.97 10.85
N PRO A 90 26.67 4.75 11.26
CA PRO A 90 27.29 5.74 10.36
C PRO A 90 27.79 5.11 9.06
N GLN A 91 28.37 3.90 9.13
CA GLN A 91 28.81 3.15 7.95
C GLN A 91 27.63 2.77 7.04
N GLY A 92 26.51 2.36 7.62
CA GLY A 92 25.29 2.03 6.89
C GLY A 92 24.69 3.24 6.18
N GLN A 93 24.74 4.41 6.82
CA GLN A 93 24.33 5.68 6.22
C GLN A 93 25.18 6.01 5.00
N TYR A 94 26.52 5.99 5.14
CA TYR A 94 27.44 6.19 4.01
C TYR A 94 27.22 5.19 2.87
N PHE A 95 27.04 3.90 3.21
CA PHE A 95 26.75 2.88 2.22
C PHE A 95 25.46 3.20 1.44
N LEU A 96 24.39 3.61 2.12
CA LEU A 96 23.12 3.99 1.47
C LEU A 96 23.28 5.25 0.60
N GLU A 97 24.11 6.22 1.01
CA GLU A 97 24.42 7.42 0.22
C GLU A 97 25.17 7.09 -1.08
N GLU A 98 25.95 6.00 -1.12
CA GLU A 98 26.59 5.53 -2.36
C GLU A 98 25.66 4.63 -3.18
N PHE A 99 24.94 3.72 -2.52
CA PHE A 99 24.10 2.72 -3.17
C PHE A 99 22.85 3.29 -3.84
N ILE A 100 22.09 4.13 -3.13
CA ILE A 100 20.75 4.57 -3.56
C ILE A 100 20.79 5.44 -4.83
N PRO A 101 21.73 6.41 -4.98
CA PRO A 101 21.81 7.19 -6.20
C PRO A 101 22.11 6.34 -7.44
N VAL A 102 23.00 5.35 -7.32
CA VAL A 102 23.33 4.42 -8.41
C VAL A 102 22.12 3.55 -8.75
N TYR A 103 21.50 2.95 -7.73
CA TYR A 103 20.32 2.11 -7.91
C TYR A 103 19.16 2.87 -8.58
N SER A 104 18.84 4.07 -8.08
CA SER A 104 17.77 4.91 -8.64
C SER A 104 18.08 5.37 -10.06
N LYS A 105 19.34 5.73 -10.36
CA LYS A 105 19.75 6.12 -11.71
C LYS A 105 19.55 4.97 -12.69
N VAL A 106 19.97 3.75 -12.36
CA VAL A 106 19.77 2.60 -13.24
C VAL A 106 18.29 2.42 -13.56
N LEU A 107 17.46 2.40 -12.52
CA LEU A 107 16.02 2.19 -12.65
C LEU A 107 15.32 3.25 -13.52
N PHE A 108 15.63 4.53 -13.34
CA PHE A 108 14.85 5.61 -13.94
C PHE A 108 15.50 6.28 -15.15
N ASN A 109 16.81 6.11 -15.35
CA ASN A 109 17.55 6.74 -16.42
C ASN A 109 18.10 5.73 -17.43
N ASP A 110 18.52 4.54 -16.98
CA ASP A 110 19.17 3.56 -17.85
C ASP A 110 18.18 2.53 -18.42
N LEU A 111 17.07 2.26 -17.72
CA LEU A 111 15.98 1.42 -18.23
C LEU A 111 15.08 2.17 -19.21
N SER A 112 14.56 1.45 -20.22
CA SER A 112 13.50 1.98 -21.08
C SER A 112 12.18 2.16 -20.31
N PRO A 113 11.27 3.04 -20.76
CA PRO A 113 9.96 3.21 -20.14
C PRO A 113 9.18 1.89 -19.99
N GLU A 114 9.26 1.02 -21.00
CA GLU A 114 8.62 -0.31 -21.01
C GLU A 114 9.20 -1.23 -19.92
N GLN A 115 10.52 -1.19 -19.71
CA GLN A 115 11.19 -1.96 -18.66
C GLN A 115 10.82 -1.44 -17.26
N LEU A 116 10.77 -0.12 -17.09
CA LEU A 116 10.40 0.51 -15.82
C LEU A 116 8.94 0.24 -15.42
N GLU A 117 8.03 0.14 -16.40
CA GLU A 117 6.63 -0.22 -16.16
C GLU A 117 6.49 -1.64 -15.60
N GLN A 118 7.38 -2.56 -15.98
CA GLN A 118 7.38 -3.92 -15.43
C GLN A 118 7.79 -3.97 -13.96
N VAL A 119 8.54 -2.99 -13.46
CA VAL A 119 8.89 -2.91 -12.04
C VAL A 119 7.76 -2.22 -11.30
N SER A 120 6.87 -2.98 -10.66
CA SER A 120 5.76 -2.39 -9.90
C SER A 120 6.25 -1.72 -8.63
N ARG A 121 7.05 -2.43 -7.83
CA ARG A 121 7.58 -1.95 -6.54
C ARG A 121 9.02 -2.41 -6.32
N ILE A 122 9.70 -1.71 -5.43
CA ILE A 122 10.97 -2.07 -4.82
C ILE A 122 10.67 -2.36 -3.36
N VAL A 123 10.76 -3.62 -2.97
CA VAL A 123 10.51 -4.06 -1.60
C VAL A 123 11.83 -4.03 -0.84
N VAL A 124 11.86 -3.32 0.28
CA VAL A 124 12.96 -3.35 1.24
C VAL A 124 12.58 -4.33 2.33
N GLU A 125 13.15 -5.53 2.30
CA GLU A 125 12.82 -6.60 3.22
C GLU A 125 13.87 -6.71 4.33
N GLY A 126 13.45 -6.63 5.58
CA GLY A 126 14.29 -7.00 6.71
C GLY A 126 14.17 -8.50 6.99
N HIS A 127 15.32 -9.14 7.22
CA HIS A 127 15.45 -10.54 7.62
C HIS A 127 16.22 -10.65 8.95
N GLY A 128 15.83 -11.62 9.77
CA GLY A 128 16.46 -11.93 11.05
C GLY A 128 16.82 -13.41 11.12
N SER A 129 17.74 -13.75 12.03
CA SER A 129 18.12 -15.14 12.25
C SER A 129 17.28 -15.81 13.34
N ARG A 130 17.42 -17.13 13.45
CA ARG A 130 16.70 -17.97 14.40
C ARG A 130 17.57 -18.19 15.64
N ASP A 131 17.28 -17.46 16.71
CA ASP A 131 17.95 -17.65 18.01
C ASP A 131 17.35 -18.85 18.76
N ASN A 132 16.06 -18.76 19.15
CA ASN A 132 15.31 -19.89 19.69
C ASN A 132 13.96 -20.04 19.00
N ASN A 133 13.41 -21.24 19.01
CA ASN A 133 12.15 -21.57 18.33
C ASN A 133 10.94 -21.25 19.22
N THR A 134 10.83 -20.01 19.68
CA THR A 134 9.72 -19.54 20.54
C THR A 134 8.89 -18.47 19.86
N SER A 135 7.61 -18.37 20.24
CA SER A 135 6.71 -17.31 19.74
C SER A 135 7.20 -15.90 20.11
N ALA A 136 7.91 -15.76 21.22
CA ALA A 136 8.49 -14.49 21.65
C ALA A 136 9.65 -14.07 20.73
N ASP A 137 10.53 -15.01 20.38
CA ASP A 137 11.64 -14.75 19.45
C ASP A 137 11.14 -14.44 18.04
N TYR A 138 10.10 -15.14 17.58
CA TYR A 138 9.42 -14.81 16.33
C TYR A 138 8.91 -13.36 16.34
N ALA A 139 8.17 -12.95 17.37
CA ALA A 139 7.61 -11.59 17.46
C ALA A 139 8.71 -10.51 17.53
N LYS A 140 9.79 -10.78 18.28
CA LYS A 140 10.97 -9.91 18.38
C LYS A 140 11.66 -9.75 17.03
N ASN A 141 11.97 -10.86 16.34
CA ASN A 141 12.61 -10.84 15.03
C ASN A 141 11.73 -10.17 13.97
N MET A 142 10.43 -10.46 13.96
CA MET A 142 9.49 -9.82 13.05
C MET A 142 9.48 -8.30 13.24
N THR A 143 9.33 -7.83 14.48
CA THR A 143 9.33 -6.40 14.81
C THR A 143 10.65 -5.73 14.44
N LEU A 144 11.78 -6.34 14.81
CA LEU A 144 13.11 -5.81 14.52
C LEU A 144 13.37 -5.72 13.02
N SER A 145 13.00 -6.76 12.27
CA SER A 145 13.18 -6.81 10.82
C SER A 145 12.36 -5.73 10.09
N LEU A 146 11.10 -5.53 10.50
CA LEU A 146 10.25 -4.46 9.97
C LEU A 146 10.82 -3.08 10.30
N ASN A 147 11.28 -2.87 11.54
CA ASN A 147 11.86 -1.60 11.95
C ASN A 147 13.14 -1.27 11.17
N ARG A 148 13.97 -2.27 10.86
CA ARG A 148 15.15 -2.10 9.99
C ARG A 148 14.78 -1.69 8.58
N ALA A 149 13.82 -2.37 7.97
CA ALA A 149 13.31 -1.99 6.65
C ALA A 149 12.76 -0.56 6.66
N ASN A 150 11.97 -0.21 7.67
CA ASN A 150 11.45 1.15 7.85
C ASN A 150 12.57 2.19 8.02
N ALA A 151 13.60 1.89 8.80
CA ALA A 151 14.73 2.80 9.03
C ALA A 151 15.49 3.11 7.73
N VAL A 152 15.70 2.10 6.87
CA VAL A 152 16.28 2.30 5.53
C VAL A 152 15.40 3.22 4.69
N VAL A 153 14.10 2.92 4.59
CA VAL A 153 13.15 3.74 3.80
C VAL A 153 13.08 5.18 4.30
N GLN A 154 13.03 5.39 5.62
CA GLN A 154 13.03 6.73 6.22
C GLN A 154 14.32 7.48 5.93
N TYR A 155 15.47 6.81 6.01
CA TYR A 155 16.75 7.43 5.68
C TYR A 155 16.80 7.84 4.20
N VAL A 156 16.38 6.96 3.29
CA VAL A 156 16.26 7.27 1.84
C VAL A 156 15.34 8.48 1.61
N ASN A 157 14.21 8.55 2.30
CA ASN A 157 13.32 9.71 2.21
C ASN A 157 13.99 11.00 2.70
N ASN A 158 14.87 10.92 3.70
CA ASN A 158 15.53 12.07 4.30
C ASN A 158 16.82 12.51 3.58
N MET A 159 17.36 11.70 2.66
CA MET A 159 18.52 12.09 1.83
C MET A 159 18.27 13.41 1.11
N GLN A 160 19.28 14.29 1.05
CA GLN A 160 19.11 15.61 0.45
C GLN A 160 18.74 15.55 -1.03
N TYR A 161 19.44 14.72 -1.82
CA TYR A 161 19.22 14.59 -3.25
C TYR A 161 19.75 13.25 -3.79
N PHE A 162 18.98 12.65 -4.70
CA PHE A 162 19.46 11.62 -5.63
C PHE A 162 18.57 11.59 -6.89
N PRO A 163 19.03 11.03 -8.03
CA PRO A 163 18.26 10.99 -9.27
C PRO A 163 16.89 10.34 -9.07
N ALA A 164 15.83 10.95 -9.64
CA ALA A 164 14.47 10.41 -9.58
C ALA A 164 13.94 10.06 -8.17
N LYS A 165 14.34 10.81 -7.13
CA LYS A 165 13.97 10.55 -5.73
C LYS A 165 12.48 10.31 -5.49
N LEU A 166 11.60 11.21 -5.95
CA LEU A 166 10.16 11.06 -5.71
C LEU A 166 9.57 9.81 -6.42
N PRO A 167 9.81 9.59 -7.73
CA PRO A 167 9.43 8.34 -8.39
C PRO A 167 9.98 7.07 -7.71
N PHE A 168 11.22 7.12 -7.22
CA PHE A 168 11.84 6.02 -6.49
C PHE A 168 11.08 5.73 -5.19
N LEU A 169 10.82 6.76 -4.38
CA LEU A 169 10.06 6.64 -3.13
C LEU A 169 8.65 6.10 -3.35
N LEU A 170 7.97 6.48 -4.44
CA LEU A 170 6.64 5.98 -4.78
C LEU A 170 6.62 4.49 -5.14
N LYS A 171 7.77 3.90 -5.51
CA LYS A 171 7.90 2.46 -5.72
C LYS A 171 8.41 1.72 -4.48
N LEU A 172 8.91 2.42 -3.45
CA LEU A 172 9.57 1.81 -2.31
C LEU A 172 8.56 1.30 -1.27
N THR A 173 8.74 0.09 -0.75
CA THR A 173 7.85 -0.47 0.29
C THR A 173 8.67 -1.24 1.33
N PRO A 174 8.62 -0.87 2.63
CA PRO A 174 9.28 -1.63 3.68
C PRO A 174 8.45 -2.86 4.09
N VAL A 175 9.12 -4.01 4.29
CA VAL A 175 8.52 -5.27 4.73
C VAL A 175 9.42 -5.94 5.77
N GLY A 176 8.84 -6.51 6.82
CA GLY A 176 9.54 -7.38 7.77
C GLY A 176 9.23 -8.85 7.48
N ARG A 177 10.25 -9.70 7.40
CA ARG A 177 10.13 -11.16 7.22
C ARG A 177 10.43 -11.93 8.51
N GLY A 178 10.97 -11.26 9.54
CA GLY A 178 11.46 -11.92 10.73
C GLY A 178 12.46 -13.02 10.38
N ASN A 179 12.31 -14.18 11.01
CA ASN A 179 13.14 -15.37 10.80
C ASN A 179 12.44 -16.46 9.97
N ILE A 180 11.44 -16.10 9.16
CA ILE A 180 10.66 -17.05 8.33
C ILE A 180 11.55 -17.77 7.31
N ASP A 181 12.51 -17.05 6.73
CA ASP A 181 13.44 -17.57 5.72
C ASP A 181 14.80 -17.97 6.33
N ALA A 182 14.91 -17.98 7.66
CA ALA A 182 16.14 -18.29 8.37
C ALA A 182 16.38 -19.80 8.47
N LYS A 183 17.65 -20.18 8.58
CA LYS A 183 18.05 -21.55 8.89
C LYS A 183 17.55 -21.96 10.28
N ASP A 184 17.64 -23.26 10.57
CA ASP A 184 17.18 -23.82 11.85
C ASP A 184 18.09 -23.49 13.05
N TYR A 185 19.10 -22.66 12.85
CA TYR A 185 20.10 -22.23 13.83
C TYR A 185 20.46 -20.76 13.62
N ASP A 186 21.08 -20.13 14.62
CA ASP A 186 21.56 -18.76 14.50
C ASP A 186 22.71 -18.67 13.50
N ASP A 187 22.53 -17.83 12.49
CA ASP A 187 23.44 -17.59 11.39
C ASP A 187 23.42 -16.11 11.01
N ALA A 188 24.61 -15.51 10.95
CA ALA A 188 24.79 -14.12 10.57
C ALA A 188 24.33 -13.81 9.14
N SER A 189 24.39 -14.77 8.22
CA SER A 189 23.95 -14.57 6.83
C SER A 189 22.44 -14.33 6.70
N ASP A 190 21.67 -14.77 7.69
CA ASP A 190 20.20 -14.62 7.69
C ASP A 190 19.80 -13.21 8.15
N ARG A 191 20.69 -12.50 8.85
CA ARG A 191 20.49 -11.11 9.27
C ARG A 191 20.92 -10.18 8.14
N LYS A 192 19.96 -9.80 7.31
CA LYS A 192 20.19 -8.96 6.13
C LYS A 192 19.00 -8.07 5.82
N VAL A 193 19.27 -7.02 5.05
CA VAL A 193 18.24 -6.25 4.34
C VAL A 193 18.36 -6.57 2.86
N VAL A 194 17.24 -6.89 2.24
CA VAL A 194 17.17 -7.24 0.82
C VAL A 194 16.38 -6.17 0.07
N PHE A 195 16.93 -5.68 -1.03
CA PHE A 195 16.19 -4.89 -2.01
C PHE A 195 15.71 -5.83 -3.10
N LYS A 196 14.39 -5.92 -3.25
CA LYS A 196 13.74 -6.87 -4.16
C LYS A 196 12.86 -6.14 -5.16
N PHE A 197 12.95 -6.55 -6.43
CA PHE A 197 11.97 -6.13 -7.42
C PHE A 197 10.68 -6.92 -7.23
N GLN A 198 9.56 -6.21 -7.19
CA GLN A 198 8.24 -6.80 -7.39
C GLN A 198 7.78 -6.44 -8.79
N PHE A 199 7.73 -7.44 -9.67
CA PHE A 199 7.34 -7.25 -11.07
C PHE A 199 5.82 -7.22 -11.22
N ALA A 200 5.33 -6.41 -12.16
CA ALA A 200 3.90 -6.25 -12.44
C ALA A 200 3.21 -7.60 -12.72
N SER A 201 3.85 -8.50 -13.47
CA SER A 201 3.28 -9.83 -13.76
C SER A 201 3.08 -10.72 -12.53
N GLU A 202 3.78 -10.47 -11.42
CA GLU A 202 3.59 -11.23 -10.16
C GLU A 202 2.33 -10.79 -9.41
N LEU A 203 1.93 -9.52 -9.55
CA LEU A 203 0.69 -9.00 -8.97
C LEU A 203 -0.56 -9.54 -9.67
N PHE A 204 -0.46 -9.88 -10.96
CA PHE A 204 -1.58 -10.40 -11.75
C PHE A 204 -1.73 -11.93 -11.68
N ASN A 205 -0.74 -12.67 -11.19
CA ASN A 205 -0.90 -14.09 -10.94
C ASN A 205 -1.85 -14.36 -9.74
N THR A 206 -1.93 -13.43 -8.78
CA THR A 206 -2.77 -13.58 -7.59
C THR A 206 -4.27 -13.60 -7.90
N THR A 207 -4.72 -12.94 -8.98
CA THR A 207 -6.13 -12.96 -9.41
C THR A 207 -6.54 -14.22 -10.16
N LYS A 208 -5.59 -15.03 -10.66
CA LYS A 208 -5.92 -16.32 -11.30
C LYS A 208 -6.19 -17.42 -10.28
N ASP A 209 -5.48 -17.43 -9.15
CA ASP A 209 -5.69 -18.44 -8.10
C ASP A 209 -7.06 -18.28 -7.42
N GLU A 210 -7.56 -17.05 -7.29
CA GLU A 210 -8.91 -16.78 -6.77
C GLU A 210 -10.04 -17.24 -7.71
N LEU A 211 -9.80 -17.27 -9.03
CA LEU A 211 -10.79 -17.71 -10.02
C LEU A 211 -10.81 -19.23 -10.20
N VAL A 212 -9.68 -19.92 -10.02
CA VAL A 212 -9.60 -21.39 -10.13
C VAL A 212 -10.14 -22.09 -8.88
N HIS A 213 -10.15 -21.43 -7.72
CA HIS A 213 -10.64 -22.02 -6.46
C HIS A 213 -12.14 -21.78 -6.19
N SER A 214 -12.85 -21.03 -7.03
CA SER A 214 -14.28 -20.77 -6.82
C SER A 214 -15.23 -21.91 -7.24
N GLU A 215 -14.76 -22.93 -7.96
CA GLU A 215 -15.65 -24.02 -8.47
C GLU A 215 -15.54 -25.35 -7.75
N LYS A 216 -14.66 -25.50 -6.77
CA LYS A 216 -14.56 -26.75 -5.99
C LYS A 216 -14.47 -26.46 -4.50
N ASN A 217 -15.64 -26.34 -3.87
CA ASN A 217 -16.05 -27.16 -2.73
C ASN A 217 -17.14 -26.45 -1.90
N ASN A 218 -18.38 -26.90 -2.11
CA ASN A 218 -19.46 -26.73 -1.14
C ASN A 218 -19.21 -27.72 0.01
N THR A 219 -18.39 -27.34 0.99
CA THR A 219 -18.29 -28.04 2.27
C THR A 219 -17.84 -27.04 3.34
N LYS A 220 -18.60 -26.96 4.44
CA LYS A 220 -18.40 -26.05 5.57
C LYS A 220 -16.93 -26.00 6.00
N SER A 221 -16.25 -24.89 5.71
CA SER A 221 -14.97 -24.53 6.31
C SER A 221 -15.21 -23.46 7.37
N THR A 222 -15.05 -23.86 8.62
CA THR A 222 -15.10 -22.98 9.79
C THR A 222 -13.86 -22.08 9.75
N SER A 223 -14.04 -20.78 9.53
CA SER A 223 -12.94 -19.82 9.46
C SER A 223 -12.22 -19.71 10.81
N ILE A 224 -10.94 -20.08 10.86
CA ILE A 224 -10.03 -19.74 11.97
C ILE A 224 -9.10 -18.63 11.45
N PHE A 225 -9.68 -17.45 11.27
CA PHE A 225 -8.93 -16.19 11.31
C PHE A 225 -9.34 -15.51 12.61
N PRO A 226 -8.41 -14.99 13.44
CA PRO A 226 -8.81 -14.03 14.45
C PRO A 226 -9.43 -12.85 13.71
N LYS A 227 -10.72 -12.61 13.95
CA LYS A 227 -11.39 -11.39 13.50
C LYS A 227 -10.53 -10.19 13.94
N PRO A 228 -10.36 -9.15 13.11
CA PRO A 228 -9.79 -7.90 13.58
C PRO A 228 -10.57 -7.50 14.85
N LEU A 229 -9.87 -7.12 15.92
CA LEU A 229 -10.54 -6.67 17.14
C LEU A 229 -11.56 -5.60 16.72
N PRO A 230 -12.86 -5.79 16.98
CA PRO A 230 -13.81 -4.72 16.78
C PRO A 230 -13.35 -3.58 17.69
N VAL A 231 -13.07 -2.41 17.12
CA VAL A 231 -13.21 -1.18 17.90
C VAL A 231 -14.69 -1.14 18.23
N SER A 232 -15.03 -1.65 19.42
CA SER A 232 -16.40 -1.74 19.88
C SER A 232 -16.90 -0.31 20.04
N GLY A 233 -17.73 0.14 19.10
CA GLY A 233 -18.34 1.46 19.15
C GLY A 233 -19.29 1.74 18.00
N THR A 234 -20.23 2.67 18.21
CA THR A 234 -21.15 3.17 17.19
C THR A 234 -20.63 4.49 16.64
N VAL A 235 -20.59 4.63 15.31
CA VAL A 235 -20.23 5.91 14.66
C VAL A 235 -21.49 6.58 14.13
N ARG A 236 -21.71 7.86 14.50
CA ARG A 236 -22.79 8.69 13.92
C ARG A 236 -22.16 9.75 13.01
N THR A 237 -22.45 9.69 11.73
CA THR A 237 -21.87 10.56 10.70
C THR A 237 -22.83 11.65 10.23
N PHE A 238 -22.27 12.81 9.88
CA PHE A 238 -23.00 13.96 9.33
C PHE A 238 -22.09 14.78 8.42
N HIS A 239 -22.66 15.63 7.58
CA HIS A 239 -21.89 16.49 6.68
C HIS A 239 -22.46 17.90 6.56
N SER A 240 -21.60 18.82 6.12
CA SER A 240 -22.02 20.18 5.76
C SER A 240 -23.00 20.15 4.57
N PRO A 241 -23.93 21.10 4.44
CA PRO A 241 -24.88 21.16 3.33
C PRO A 241 -24.24 21.20 1.93
N ALA A 242 -23.02 21.73 1.83
CA ALA A 242 -22.26 21.79 0.58
C ALA A 242 -21.44 20.51 0.28
N GLU A 243 -21.55 19.45 1.10
CA GLU A 243 -20.79 18.19 1.01
C GLU A 243 -19.26 18.35 0.95
N SER A 244 -18.74 19.47 1.42
CA SER A 244 -17.31 19.75 1.46
C SER A 244 -16.64 19.24 2.73
N ILE A 245 -17.40 19.13 3.83
CA ILE A 245 -16.91 18.69 5.15
C ILE A 245 -17.76 17.52 5.66
N PHE A 246 -17.09 16.45 6.07
CA PHE A 246 -17.70 15.25 6.64
C PHE A 246 -17.19 15.02 8.05
N CYS A 247 -18.09 14.72 8.97
CA CYS A 247 -17.79 14.53 10.38
C CYS A 247 -18.41 13.24 10.92
N GLY A 248 -17.84 12.71 12.00
CA GLY A 248 -18.37 11.56 12.71
C GLY A 248 -18.08 11.62 14.20
N PHE A 249 -19.10 11.32 15.02
CA PHE A 249 -18.93 11.06 16.44
C PHE A 249 -18.54 9.60 16.65
N PHE A 250 -17.51 9.37 17.47
CA PHE A 250 -17.12 8.05 17.93
C PHE A 250 -17.72 7.78 19.32
N ILE A 251 -18.56 6.76 19.43
CA ILE A 251 -19.20 6.32 20.67
C ILE A 251 -18.64 4.94 21.02
N PRO A 252 -17.81 4.78 22.07
CA PRO A 252 -17.34 3.47 22.52
C PRO A 252 -18.51 2.55 22.90
N SER A 253 -18.42 1.24 22.76
CA SER A 253 -19.52 0.32 23.12
C SER A 253 -19.77 0.24 24.63
N ASP A 254 -18.77 0.57 25.44
CA ASP A 254 -18.85 0.51 26.90
C ASP A 254 -19.47 1.78 27.50
N GLU A 255 -19.62 2.85 26.70
CA GLU A 255 -20.17 4.14 27.12
C GLU A 255 -21.15 4.68 26.07
N ASN A 256 -22.40 4.96 26.45
CA ASN A 256 -23.41 5.49 25.52
C ASN A 256 -23.22 6.98 25.18
N ILE A 257 -22.04 7.53 25.45
CA ILE A 257 -21.69 8.94 25.31
C ILE A 257 -20.51 9.02 24.33
N PRO A 258 -20.59 9.84 23.27
CA PRO A 258 -19.48 10.00 22.35
C PRO A 258 -18.29 10.65 23.04
N THR A 259 -17.12 10.07 22.85
CA THR A 259 -15.87 10.52 23.47
C THR A 259 -15.10 11.48 22.56
N SER A 260 -15.38 11.46 21.25
CA SER A 260 -14.79 12.40 20.30
C SER A 260 -15.64 12.63 19.05
N VAL A 261 -15.39 13.76 18.38
CA VAL A 261 -15.82 14.04 17.01
C VAL A 261 -14.61 14.18 16.11
N ARG A 262 -14.66 13.58 14.92
CA ARG A 262 -13.65 13.74 13.87
C ARG A 262 -14.27 14.30 12.59
N CYS A 263 -13.67 15.35 12.02
CA CYS A 263 -14.07 15.95 10.74
C CYS A 263 -12.96 15.87 9.70
N TYR A 264 -13.29 15.77 8.41
CA TYR A 264 -12.35 15.85 7.28
C TYR A 264 -12.96 16.64 6.11
N ILE A 265 -12.10 17.11 5.22
CA ILE A 265 -12.46 17.91 4.05
C ILE A 265 -12.33 17.02 2.79
N ARG A 266 -13.30 17.09 1.86
CA ARG A 266 -13.26 16.36 0.59
C ARG A 266 -12.25 17.00 -0.38
N ASP A 267 -11.43 16.17 -1.04
CA ASP A 267 -10.30 16.58 -1.90
C ASP A 267 -10.66 17.54 -3.05
N GLU A 268 -11.93 17.58 -3.47
CA GLU A 268 -12.40 18.41 -4.58
C GLU A 268 -12.51 19.91 -4.23
N TYR A 269 -12.48 20.27 -2.94
CA TYR A 269 -12.62 21.65 -2.47
C TYR A 269 -11.27 22.24 -2.01
N LYS A 270 -10.75 23.21 -2.77
CA LYS A 270 -9.53 23.96 -2.43
C LYS A 270 -9.81 25.02 -1.37
N PHE A 271 -9.71 24.66 -0.09
CA PHE A 271 -9.69 25.65 1.00
C PHE A 271 -8.28 26.23 1.16
N ASN A 272 -8.16 27.55 1.27
CA ASN A 272 -6.91 28.21 1.63
C ASN A 272 -6.65 28.03 3.12
N LEU A 273 -6.18 26.84 3.50
CA LEU A 273 -5.84 26.54 4.88
C LEU A 273 -4.52 27.21 5.25
N PRO A 274 -4.43 27.94 6.38
CA PRO A 274 -3.14 28.41 6.88
C PRO A 274 -2.23 27.20 7.15
N ARG A 275 -0.93 27.32 6.84
CA ARG A 275 0.05 26.28 7.20
C ARG A 275 0.09 26.19 8.73
N LEU A 276 -0.44 25.11 9.28
CA LEU A 276 -0.24 24.81 10.70
C LEU A 276 1.24 24.45 10.90
N THR A 277 1.85 25.03 11.92
CA THR A 277 3.27 24.91 12.25
C THR A 277 3.72 23.45 12.42
N ASP A 278 2.79 22.55 12.75
CA ASP A 278 3.03 21.12 13.01
C ASP A 278 2.54 20.18 11.88
N CYS A 279 2.28 20.69 10.68
CA CYS A 279 1.55 19.94 9.64
C CYS A 279 2.07 20.25 8.22
N PRO A 280 3.12 19.56 7.74
CA PRO A 280 3.85 19.96 6.53
C PRO A 280 3.20 19.56 5.20
N VAL A 281 2.09 18.81 5.18
CA VAL A 281 1.43 18.36 3.93
C VAL A 281 -0.09 18.49 4.05
N GLN A 282 -0.69 19.49 3.40
CA GLN A 282 -2.10 19.86 3.55
C GLN A 282 -3.08 19.00 2.74
N LYS A 283 -2.82 17.70 2.55
CA LYS A 283 -3.80 16.76 1.95
C LYS A 283 -4.25 15.74 3.00
N ASN A 284 -5.55 15.46 3.04
CA ASN A 284 -6.20 14.52 3.96
C ASN A 284 -6.13 14.86 5.46
N VAL A 285 -6.27 16.14 5.82
CA VAL A 285 -6.26 16.55 7.23
C VAL A 285 -7.60 16.22 7.90
N SER A 286 -7.54 15.43 8.98
CA SER A 286 -8.67 15.20 9.88
C SER A 286 -8.55 16.03 11.16
N PHE A 287 -9.66 16.48 11.73
CA PHE A 287 -9.72 17.28 12.94
C PHE A 287 -10.45 16.50 14.01
N THR A 288 -9.82 16.24 15.16
CA THR A 288 -10.45 15.48 16.26
C THR A 288 -10.61 16.38 17.49
N LEU A 289 -11.78 16.35 18.11
CA LEU A 289 -12.06 17.00 19.40
C LEU A 289 -12.59 15.95 20.37
N TRP A 290 -12.00 15.88 21.55
CA TRP A 290 -12.37 14.97 22.62
C TRP A 290 -13.18 15.72 23.71
N ASP A 291 -14.10 15.05 24.37
CA ASP A 291 -14.95 15.68 25.39
C ASP A 291 -14.26 15.82 26.75
N ASP A 292 -13.37 14.87 27.10
CA ASP A 292 -12.69 14.76 28.38
C ASP A 292 -11.38 15.57 28.47
N ILE A 293 -10.80 15.95 27.34
CA ILE A 293 -9.52 16.67 27.28
C ILE A 293 -9.76 18.20 27.24
N ALA A 294 -9.04 18.93 28.11
CA ALA A 294 -9.07 20.39 28.18
C ALA A 294 -8.27 21.09 27.05
N GLU A 295 -7.66 20.33 26.13
CA GLU A 295 -6.86 20.81 25.01
C GLU A 295 -7.44 20.36 23.67
N THR A 296 -7.59 21.29 22.73
CA THR A 296 -7.93 21.00 21.33
C THR A 296 -6.71 20.49 20.56
N GLN A 297 -6.41 19.20 20.66
CA GLN A 297 -5.39 18.59 19.82
C GLN A 297 -5.92 18.35 18.38
N ILE A 298 -5.60 19.26 17.45
CA ILE A 298 -5.70 18.93 16.01
C ILE A 298 -4.57 17.97 15.70
N ARG A 299 -4.93 16.70 15.50
CA ARG A 299 -4.03 15.71 14.92
C ARG A 299 -4.14 15.76 13.40
N CYS A 300 -3.12 16.31 12.76
CA CYS A 300 -2.93 16.12 11.33
C CYS A 300 -2.53 14.68 11.05
N ASN A 301 -3.52 13.82 10.73
CA ASN A 301 -3.21 12.53 10.14
C ASN A 301 -2.90 12.75 8.67
N VAL A 302 -1.64 12.59 8.27
CA VAL A 302 -1.31 12.27 6.88
C VAL A 302 -1.83 10.86 6.67
N ALA A 303 -2.67 10.67 5.65
CA ALA A 303 -3.30 9.39 5.38
C ALA A 303 -2.26 8.29 5.11
N ASP A 304 -1.93 7.54 6.15
CA ASP A 304 -1.56 6.13 6.05
C ASP A 304 -2.37 5.39 7.11
N LYS A 305 -3.34 4.58 6.63
CA LYS A 305 -4.20 3.66 7.40
C LYS A 305 -5.31 4.24 8.30
N VAL A 306 -5.97 5.33 7.93
CA VAL A 306 -7.20 5.79 8.64
C VAL A 306 -8.43 5.92 7.74
N GLU A 307 -8.45 5.27 6.58
CA GLU A 307 -9.70 5.07 5.83
C GLU A 307 -10.62 4.03 6.49
N GLN A 308 -10.17 3.25 7.49
CA GLN A 308 -10.99 2.14 7.98
C GLN A 308 -11.91 2.46 9.16
N THR A 309 -11.74 3.59 9.87
CA THR A 309 -12.57 3.88 11.05
C THR A 309 -13.77 4.79 10.76
N ILE A 310 -13.79 5.52 9.63
CA ILE A 310 -14.92 6.39 9.27
C ILE A 310 -15.89 5.71 8.29
N PHE A 311 -15.46 4.64 7.60
CA PHE A 311 -16.29 3.93 6.61
C PHE A 311 -16.97 2.66 7.12
N ALA A 312 -17.15 2.51 8.44
CA ALA A 312 -17.95 1.43 9.00
C ALA A 312 -19.45 1.78 9.08
N ASN A 313 -20.07 2.21 7.98
CA ASN A 313 -21.46 1.86 7.65
C ASN A 313 -21.82 2.30 6.21
N ARG A 314 -21.79 1.39 5.24
CA ARG A 314 -22.36 1.65 3.90
C ARG A 314 -23.89 1.69 3.86
N ASN A 315 -24.58 1.53 5.01
CA ASN A 315 -26.04 1.45 5.05
C ASN A 315 -26.73 2.40 6.06
N ASN A 316 -26.06 3.42 6.62
CA ASN A 316 -26.75 4.47 7.39
C ASN A 316 -26.73 5.81 6.65
N LYS A 317 -27.93 6.28 6.28
CA LYS A 317 -28.19 7.59 5.67
C LYS A 317 -27.43 8.66 6.46
N GLN A 318 -26.47 9.34 5.82
CA GLN A 318 -25.74 10.43 6.45
C GLN A 318 -26.71 11.60 6.69
N GLN A 319 -26.64 12.22 7.87
CA GLN A 319 -27.49 13.37 8.19
C GLN A 319 -26.87 14.65 7.63
N VAL A 320 -27.64 15.39 6.83
CA VAL A 320 -27.28 16.76 6.41
C VAL A 320 -27.51 17.70 7.58
N LEU A 321 -26.50 18.47 7.98
CA LEU A 321 -26.65 19.48 9.04
C LEU A 321 -26.87 20.86 8.41
N GLY A 322 -28.13 21.29 8.29
CA GLY A 322 -28.54 22.55 7.67
C GLY A 322 -27.81 23.77 8.28
N TYR A 323 -27.67 24.86 7.51
CA TYR A 323 -26.96 26.05 7.98
C TYR A 323 -27.62 26.63 9.24
N GLY A 324 -26.86 26.72 10.33
CA GLY A 324 -27.37 27.15 11.64
C GLY A 324 -28.00 26.02 12.48
N GLU A 325 -28.17 24.83 11.92
CA GLU A 325 -28.57 23.66 12.70
C GLU A 325 -27.41 23.15 13.55
N LYS A 326 -27.77 22.65 14.74
CA LYS A 326 -26.84 22.12 15.72
C LYS A 326 -27.10 20.64 15.91
N ILE A 327 -26.04 19.84 15.91
CA ILE A 327 -26.06 18.45 16.34
C ILE A 327 -25.27 18.34 17.65
N LYS A 328 -25.89 17.72 18.64
CA LYS A 328 -25.28 17.50 19.95
C LYS A 328 -25.24 16.01 20.22
N ALA A 329 -24.07 15.52 20.61
CA ALA A 329 -23.89 14.16 21.06
C ALA A 329 -22.83 14.19 22.17
N GLY A 330 -23.18 13.70 23.37
CA GLY A 330 -22.35 13.84 24.57
C GLY A 330 -22.17 15.31 24.97
N GLY A 331 -20.99 15.65 25.52
CA GLY A 331 -20.61 17.02 25.80
C GLY A 331 -20.16 17.83 24.57
N ILE A 332 -20.17 17.23 23.37
CA ILE A 332 -19.76 17.87 22.13
C ILE A 332 -20.98 18.36 21.32
N GLU A 333 -20.94 19.62 20.91
CA GLU A 333 -21.92 20.27 20.03
C GLU A 333 -21.23 20.74 18.75
N CYS A 334 -21.77 20.37 17.59
CA CYS A 334 -21.31 20.82 16.28
C CYS A 334 -22.42 21.56 15.52
N TRP A 335 -22.06 22.57 14.75
CA TRP A 335 -23.00 23.31 13.89
C TRP A 335 -22.33 23.79 12.62
N SER A 336 -23.12 23.94 11.55
CA SER A 336 -22.63 24.47 10.27
C SER A 336 -22.90 25.97 10.15
N ARG A 337 -21.95 26.73 9.61
CA ARG A 337 -22.07 28.18 9.37
C ARG A 337 -21.58 28.50 7.97
N GLY A 338 -22.51 28.68 7.02
CA GLY A 338 -22.15 28.70 5.59
C GLY A 338 -21.38 27.42 5.23
N ILE A 339 -20.41 27.48 4.31
CA ILE A 339 -19.63 26.32 3.88
C ILE A 339 -18.73 25.68 4.96
N GLY A 340 -18.76 26.18 6.20
CA GLY A 340 -17.92 25.74 7.31
C GLY A 340 -18.64 24.92 8.39
N MET A 341 -17.84 24.29 9.26
CA MET A 341 -18.29 23.49 10.41
C MET A 341 -17.53 23.91 11.67
N THR A 342 -18.25 24.10 12.77
CA THR A 342 -17.68 24.41 14.08
C THR A 342 -18.13 23.37 15.09
N CYS A 343 -17.22 22.83 15.90
CA CYS A 343 -17.51 21.90 16.99
C CYS A 343 -16.92 22.39 18.30
N THR A 344 -17.66 22.27 19.39
CA THR A 344 -17.28 22.71 20.75
C THR A 344 -17.54 21.59 21.76
N ASN A 345 -16.64 21.38 22.72
CA ASN A 345 -16.81 20.39 23.79
C ASN A 345 -17.35 21.01 25.09
N SER A 346 -17.63 20.16 26.09
CA SER A 346 -18.17 20.58 27.39
C SER A 346 -17.22 21.46 28.21
N LYS A 347 -15.93 21.47 27.85
CA LYS A 347 -14.87 22.31 28.45
C LYS A 347 -14.71 23.67 27.76
N GLY A 348 -15.57 24.00 26.79
CA GLY A 348 -15.56 25.29 26.10
C GLY A 348 -14.49 25.44 25.03
N LYS A 349 -13.82 24.35 24.63
CA LYS A 349 -12.81 24.35 23.56
C LYS A 349 -13.47 24.00 22.24
N SER A 350 -13.07 24.69 21.18
CA SER A 350 -13.66 24.54 19.86
C SER A 350 -12.66 24.56 18.72
N PHE A 351 -13.03 23.91 17.62
CA PHE A 351 -12.41 24.11 16.31
C PHE A 351 -13.47 24.56 15.31
N SER A 352 -13.07 25.43 14.38
CA SER A 352 -13.88 25.88 13.26
C SER A 352 -13.11 25.71 11.96
N ILE A 353 -13.77 25.12 10.96
CA ILE A 353 -13.27 24.96 9.59
C ILE A 353 -14.20 25.79 8.72
N ASP A 354 -13.69 26.81 8.03
CA ASP A 354 -14.48 27.63 7.11
C ASP A 354 -13.70 28.02 5.84
N GLY A 355 -14.32 28.82 4.98
CA GLY A 355 -13.71 29.31 3.73
C GLY A 355 -12.45 30.16 3.93
N ASN A 356 -12.22 30.68 5.13
CA ASN A 356 -11.08 31.53 5.48
C ASN A 356 -9.96 30.78 6.21
N GLY A 357 -10.18 29.51 6.59
CA GLY A 357 -9.15 28.66 7.20
C GLY A 357 -9.65 27.87 8.41
N ILE A 358 -8.72 27.52 9.31
CA ILE A 358 -9.00 26.80 10.55
C ILE A 358 -8.76 27.72 11.74
N ASN A 359 -9.77 27.89 12.58
CA ASN A 359 -9.68 28.63 13.84
C ASN A 359 -9.85 27.69 15.03
N ARG A 360 -9.11 27.94 16.10
CA ARG A 360 -9.15 27.18 17.35
C ARG A 360 -9.31 28.14 18.52
N THR A 361 -10.07 27.75 19.52
CA THR A 361 -9.99 28.38 20.85
C THR A 361 -9.06 27.56 21.72
N GLN A 362 -8.04 28.23 22.29
CA GLN A 362 -7.09 27.61 23.21
C GLN A 362 -7.70 27.32 24.54
#